data_AF-A0AAD6YVR0-F1
#
_entry.id   AF-A0AAD6YVR0-F1
#
_cell.length_a   1.000
_cell.length_b   1.000
_cell.length_c   1.000
_cell.angle_alpha   90.00
_cell.angle_beta   90.00
_cell.angle_gamma   90.00
#
_symmetry.space_group_name_H-M   'P 1'
#
loop_
_entity.id
_entity.type
_entity.pdbx_description
1 polymer ?
#
loop_
_entity_poly.entity_id
_entity_poly.type
_entity_poly.pdbx_seq_one_letter_code
_entity_poly.pdbx_strand_id
1 'polypeptide(L)'
;AGADRVGPRVCANCLGRHEHRACSGGPIWDGSRARCTRNERGRLINPSGAELCSDFQHPEGCSSKGHDEKHECAGCGQRNHGVQKCPRAERA
;
A
#
# COMPACT_ATOMS: atom_id res chain seq x y z
N ALA A 1 -25.48 12.95 6.88
CA ALA A 1 -24.05 12.85 6.58
C ALA A 1 -23.76 11.40 6.21
N GLY A 2 -23.48 11.12 4.94
CA GLY A 2 -23.32 9.76 4.43
C GLY A 2 -22.02 9.15 4.93
N ALA A 3 -22.12 8.13 5.78
CA ALA A 3 -21.00 7.25 6.08
C ALA A 3 -20.73 6.44 4.80
N ASP A 4 -19.81 6.92 3.99
CA ASP A 4 -19.28 6.19 2.84
C ASP A 4 -18.79 4.84 3.36
N ARG A 5 -19.42 3.76 2.90
CA ARG A 5 -18.99 2.39 3.24
C ARG A 5 -17.67 2.16 2.53
N VAL A 6 -16.59 2.62 3.14
CA VAL A 6 -15.23 2.32 2.74
C VAL A 6 -15.09 0.81 2.82
N GLY A 7 -15.19 0.13 1.67
CA GLY A 7 -14.87 -1.29 1.57
C GLY A 7 -13.48 -1.56 2.14
N PRO A 8 -13.20 -2.78 2.61
CA PRO A 8 -11.97 -3.08 3.33
C PRO A 8 -10.75 -2.61 2.53
N ARG A 9 -9.99 -1.68 3.12
CA ARG A 9 -8.80 -1.11 2.49
C ARG A 9 -7.71 -2.18 2.45
N VAL A 10 -7.07 -2.32 1.29
CA VAL A 10 -5.88 -3.15 1.18
C VAL A 10 -4.75 -2.50 1.98
N CYS A 11 -4.12 -3.27 2.86
CA CYS A 11 -2.93 -2.82 3.56
C CYS A 11 -1.74 -2.68 2.61
N ALA A 12 -1.06 -1.53 2.61
CA ALA A 12 0.17 -1.35 1.84
C ALA A 12 1.35 -2.24 2.30
N ASN A 13 1.26 -2.85 3.48
CA ASN A 13 2.35 -3.64 4.08
C ASN A 13 2.13 -5.16 3.89
N CYS A 14 0.97 -5.69 4.32
CA CYS A 14 0.64 -7.13 4.18
C CYS A 14 -0.24 -7.47 2.97
N LEU A 15 -0.68 -6.47 2.18
CA LEU A 15 -1.57 -6.65 1.04
C LEU A 15 -2.93 -7.31 1.35
N GLY A 16 -3.25 -7.52 2.63
CA GLY A 16 -4.53 -8.07 3.08
C GLY A 16 -5.64 -7.03 3.06
N ARG A 17 -6.89 -7.48 2.90
CA ARG A 17 -8.13 -6.69 2.97
C ARG A 17 -8.76 -6.84 4.34
N HIS A 18 -8.14 -6.24 5.35
CA HIS A 18 -8.65 -6.25 6.71
C HIS A 18 -8.34 -4.94 7.42
N GLU A 19 -9.17 -4.57 8.38
CA GLU A 19 -8.89 -3.45 9.25
C GLU A 19 -7.84 -3.86 10.29
N HIS A 20 -6.69 -3.20 10.29
CA HIS A 20 -5.74 -3.32 11.37
C HIS A 20 -5.02 -1.99 11.62
N ARG A 21 -4.92 -1.61 12.90
CA ARG A 21 -4.38 -0.32 13.34
C ARG A 21 -2.88 -0.16 13.02
N ALA A 22 -2.15 -1.26 13.07
CA ALA A 22 -0.74 -1.34 12.73
C ALA A 22 -0.47 -2.72 12.09
N CYS A 23 0.20 -2.76 10.94
CA CYS A 23 0.74 -4.01 10.38
C CYS A 23 2.21 -4.10 10.76
N SER A 24 2.56 -5.11 11.54
CA SER A 24 3.91 -5.32 12.07
C SER A 24 4.93 -5.84 11.03
N GLY A 25 4.60 -5.85 9.73
CA GLY A 25 5.55 -6.23 8.67
C GLY A 25 5.83 -7.73 8.60
N GLY A 26 4.77 -8.55 8.61
CA GLY A 26 4.85 -9.99 8.38
C GLY A 26 4.84 -10.37 6.89
N PRO A 27 4.80 -11.69 6.56
CA PRO A 27 4.46 -12.12 5.22
C PRO A 27 3.13 -11.49 4.77
N ILE A 28 2.97 -11.28 3.47
CA ILE A 28 1.68 -10.83 2.92
C ILE A 28 0.63 -11.92 3.14
N TRP A 29 -0.64 -11.60 2.89
CA TRP A 29 -1.77 -12.51 3.12
C TRP A 29 -1.61 -13.92 2.49
N ASP A 30 -0.85 -14.05 1.39
CA ASP A 30 -0.57 -15.33 0.70
C ASP A 30 0.64 -16.11 1.26
N GLY A 31 1.28 -15.62 2.34
CA GLY A 31 2.46 -16.20 2.96
C GLY A 31 3.80 -15.80 2.32
N SER A 32 3.80 -15.08 1.19
CA SER A 32 5.03 -14.59 0.56
C SER A 32 5.57 -13.34 1.24
N ARG A 33 6.84 -12.98 0.94
CA ARG A 33 7.46 -11.78 1.53
C ARG A 33 6.85 -10.50 0.97
N ALA A 34 6.56 -9.56 1.85
CA ALA A 34 6.21 -8.20 1.48
C ALA A 34 7.38 -7.55 0.72
N ARG A 35 7.06 -6.85 -0.38
CA ARG A 35 8.05 -6.09 -1.16
C ARG A 35 8.49 -4.85 -0.40
N CYS A 36 7.54 -4.12 0.16
CA CYS A 36 7.78 -2.87 0.88
C CYS A 36 7.64 -3.10 2.38
N THR A 37 8.35 -2.30 3.17
CA THR A 37 8.25 -2.29 4.64
C THR A 37 7.99 -0.88 5.14
N ARG A 38 7.79 -0.70 6.45
CA ARG A 38 7.80 0.62 7.07
C ARG A 38 9.13 0.89 7.74
N ASN A 39 9.67 2.09 7.56
CA ASN A 39 10.83 2.56 8.31
C ASN A 39 10.45 2.98 9.73
N GLU A 40 11.43 3.39 10.53
CA GLU A 40 11.25 3.84 11.93
C GLU A 40 10.31 5.05 12.07
N ARG A 41 10.17 5.85 10.99
CA ARG A 41 9.23 6.99 10.91
C ARG A 41 7.82 6.56 10.50
N GLY A 42 7.58 5.25 10.37
CA GLY A 42 6.32 4.68 9.91
C GLY A 42 6.04 4.92 8.42
N ARG A 43 7.01 5.38 7.62
CA ARG A 43 6.85 5.62 6.17
C ARG A 43 7.08 4.33 5.40
N LEU A 44 6.28 4.12 4.37
CA LEU A 44 6.43 2.98 3.47
C LEU A 44 7.69 3.16 2.62
N ILE A 45 8.56 2.18 2.61
CA ILE A 45 9.81 2.17 1.83
C ILE A 45 9.86 0.96 0.90
N ASN A 46 10.42 1.15 -0.29
CA ASN A 46 10.67 0.07 -1.24
C ASN A 46 11.97 -0.70 -0.90
N PRO A 47 12.29 -1.81 -1.60
CA PRO A 47 13.51 -2.58 -1.36
C PRO A 47 14.82 -1.79 -1.49
N SER A 48 14.79 -0.68 -2.24
CA SER A 48 15.94 0.23 -2.40
C SER A 48 16.05 1.26 -1.27
N GLY A 49 15.14 1.24 -0.30
CA GLY A 49 15.07 2.19 0.82
C GLY A 49 14.39 3.52 0.48
N ALA A 50 13.81 3.68 -0.70
CA ALA A 50 13.15 4.92 -1.11
C ALA A 50 11.73 5.00 -0.50
N GLU A 51 11.38 6.17 0.04
CA GLU A 51 10.05 6.43 0.61
C GLU A 51 8.99 6.55 -0.49
N LEU A 52 7.89 5.80 -0.34
CA LEU A 52 6.76 5.78 -1.25
C LEU A 52 5.64 6.72 -0.82
N CYS A 53 4.88 7.21 -1.79
CA CYS A 53 3.70 8.02 -1.53
C CYS A 53 2.60 7.17 -0.90
N SER A 54 2.15 7.57 0.31
CA SER A 54 1.10 6.87 1.04
C SER A 54 -0.27 7.10 0.41
N ASP A 55 -0.54 8.32 -0.07
CA ASP A 55 -1.78 8.67 -0.77
C ASP A 55 -1.93 7.86 -2.07
N PHE A 56 -0.81 7.57 -2.75
CA PHE A 56 -0.83 6.69 -3.92
C PHE A 56 -1.32 5.27 -3.59
N GLN A 57 -1.11 4.79 -2.35
CA GLN A 57 -1.63 3.50 -1.90
C GLN A 57 -3.10 3.55 -1.44
N HIS A 58 -3.69 4.74 -1.29
CA HIS A 58 -5.09 4.88 -0.90
C HIS A 58 -6.03 4.61 -2.08
N PRO A 59 -7.32 4.32 -1.81
CA PRO A 59 -8.33 4.13 -2.86
C PRO A 59 -8.46 5.32 -3.81
N GLU A 60 -8.33 6.54 -3.26
CA GLU A 60 -8.36 7.79 -4.00
C GLU A 60 -7.13 7.97 -4.91
N GLY A 61 -6.02 7.29 -4.58
CA GLY A 61 -4.73 7.49 -5.20
C GLY A 61 -4.14 8.88 -4.89
N CYS A 62 -3.06 9.22 -5.60
CA CYS A 62 -2.46 10.55 -5.54
C CYS A 62 -2.38 11.13 -6.94
N SER A 63 -2.81 12.38 -7.10
CA SER A 63 -2.79 13.14 -8.36
C SER A 63 -1.64 14.14 -8.45
N SER A 64 -0.82 14.24 -7.39
CA SER A 64 0.29 15.20 -7.32
C SER A 64 1.43 14.77 -8.23
N LYS A 65 1.75 15.61 -9.22
CA LYS A 65 2.88 15.36 -10.13
C LYS A 65 4.24 15.79 -9.53
N GLY A 66 4.23 16.40 -8.35
CA GLY A 66 5.45 16.91 -7.71
C GLY A 66 6.36 15.82 -7.12
N HIS A 67 5.90 14.56 -7.10
CA HIS A 67 6.66 13.42 -6.58
C HIS A 67 6.27 12.11 -7.28
N ASP A 68 6.07 12.15 -8.59
CA ASP A 68 5.68 10.98 -9.39
C ASP A 68 6.67 9.81 -9.27
N GLU A 69 7.93 10.06 -8.92
CA GLU A 69 8.92 9.02 -8.62
C GLU A 69 8.56 8.17 -7.40
N LYS A 70 7.76 8.70 -6.47
CA LYS A 70 7.28 7.98 -5.28
C LYS A 70 5.96 7.24 -5.52
N HIS A 71 5.35 7.40 -6.69
CA HIS A 71 4.16 6.66 -7.12
C HIS A 71 4.55 5.24 -7.57
N GLU A 72 4.85 4.39 -6.58
CA GLU A 72 5.17 2.98 -6.78
C GLU A 72 4.19 2.13 -5.96
N CYS A 73 3.61 1.08 -6.55
CA CYS A 73 2.74 0.15 -5.86
C CYS A 73 3.51 -0.64 -4.80
N ALA A 74 3.04 -0.60 -3.55
CA ALA A 74 3.69 -1.30 -2.45
C ALA A 74 3.83 -2.83 -2.68
N GLY A 75 2.83 -3.45 -3.33
CA GLY A 75 2.81 -4.90 -3.54
C GLY A 75 3.66 -5.42 -4.69
N CYS A 76 3.66 -4.74 -5.83
CA CYS A 76 4.28 -5.23 -7.07
C CYS A 76 5.34 -4.30 -7.68
N GLY A 77 5.45 -3.06 -7.22
CA GLY A 77 6.41 -2.08 -7.75
C GLY A 77 5.98 -1.34 -9.00
N GLN A 78 4.77 -1.57 -9.52
CA GLN A 78 4.27 -0.88 -10.71
C GLN A 78 3.85 0.55 -10.39
N ARG A 79 3.97 1.47 -11.35
CA ARG A 79 3.69 2.91 -11.15
C ARG A 79 2.32 3.36 -11.65
N ASN A 80 1.56 2.46 -12.27
CA ASN A 80 0.24 2.76 -12.84
C ASN A 80 -0.93 2.54 -11.87
N HIS A 81 -0.68 1.96 -10.69
CA HIS A 81 -1.69 1.73 -9.67
C HIS A 81 -1.09 1.74 -8.25
N GLY A 82 -1.92 2.07 -7.27
CA GLY A 82 -1.64 1.83 -5.86
C GLY A 82 -2.06 0.45 -5.39
N VAL A 83 -1.72 0.10 -4.15
CA VAL A 83 -1.99 -1.22 -3.58
C VAL A 83 -3.45 -1.68 -3.66
N GLN A 84 -4.42 -0.76 -3.65
CA GLN A 84 -5.86 -1.10 -3.72
C GLN A 84 -6.25 -1.84 -5.00
N LYS A 85 -5.52 -1.63 -6.09
CA LYS A 85 -5.76 -2.28 -7.40
C LYS A 85 -4.66 -3.30 -7.73
N CYS A 86 -3.82 -3.65 -6.76
CA CYS A 86 -2.71 -4.56 -6.98
C CYS A 86 -3.21 -5.99 -7.16
N PRO A 87 -2.75 -6.73 -8.19
CA PRO A 87 -3.09 -8.15 -8.36
C PRO A 87 -2.59 -9.04 -7.22
N ARG A 88 -1.56 -8.58 -6.47
CA ARG A 88 -1.05 -9.28 -5.28
C ARG A 88 -1.84 -8.95 -4.01
N ALA A 89 -2.80 -8.02 -4.08
CA ALA A 89 -3.71 -7.76 -2.97
C ALA A 89 -4.66 -8.94 -2.78
N GLU A 90 -5.06 -9.16 -1.54
CA GLU A 90 -6.10 -10.14 -1.21
C GLU A 90 -7.36 -9.82 -2.02
N ARG A 91 -8.01 -10.85 -2.55
CA ARG A 91 -9.25 -10.69 -3.30
C ARG A 91 -10.38 -10.36 -2.33
N ALA A 92 -11.30 -9.50 -2.76
CA ALA A 92 -12.55 -9.27 -2.05
C ALA A 92 -13.49 -10.47 -2.20
#